data_AF-A0A151IWJ9-F1
#
_entry.id   AF-A0A151IWJ9-F1
#
_cell.length_a   1.000
_cell.length_b   1.000
_cell.length_c   1.000
_cell.angle_alpha   90.00
_cell.angle_beta   90.00
_cell.angle_gamma   90.00
#
_symmetry.space_group_name_H-M   'P 1'
#
loop_
_entity.id
_entity.type
_entity.pdbx_description
1 polymer ?
#
loop_
_entity_poly.entity_id
_entity_poly.type
_entity_poly.pdbx_seq_one_letter_code
_entity_poly.pdbx_strand_id
1 'polypeptide(L)'
;MFVDLQGFIVGKKFIVKEVAVLRTESILSHYIFTCPMPWSFLTKSEKYCASWLSAYHHGLQWEDGTIPYSMVKRLITMAVIGTEECDDNKTLVYVKTVDFVCTTADVWSSSKRSYLGMTIYWINSDTLKREGAAIACRRFKGAHTYDKVTEIINKVHSEFELNLNKIMNTIADNGSNMVKAFKMFGRSESDVTLYHQIIT
;
A
#
# COMPACT_ATOMS: atom_id res chain seq x y z
N MET A 1 -9.39 -4.31 -0.64
CA MET A 1 -8.94 -4.84 0.66
C MET A 1 -8.91 -3.69 1.63
N PHE A 2 -9.66 -3.79 2.73
CA PHE A 2 -9.65 -2.81 3.81
C PHE A 2 -8.85 -3.39 4.98
N VAL A 3 -7.99 -2.57 5.59
CA VAL A 3 -7.17 -2.96 6.74
C VAL A 3 -7.27 -1.86 7.79
N ASP A 4 -7.74 -2.21 8.97
CA ASP A 4 -7.65 -1.37 10.17
C ASP A 4 -6.60 -1.96 11.12
N LEU A 5 -5.71 -1.10 11.62
CA LEU A 5 -4.65 -1.46 12.56
C LEU A 5 -4.77 -0.56 13.78
N GLN A 6 -4.87 -1.17 14.96
CA GLN A 6 -4.83 -0.45 16.23
C GLN A 6 -3.67 -0.95 17.07
N GLY A 7 -3.11 -0.09 17.90
CA GLY A 7 -1.88 -0.41 18.63
C GLY A 7 -1.31 0.75 19.44
N PHE A 8 -0.11 0.53 19.96
CA PHE A 8 0.57 1.45 20.86
C PHE A 8 1.90 1.93 20.28
N ILE A 9 2.38 3.10 20.71
CA ILE A 9 3.72 3.58 20.36
C ILE A 9 4.66 3.33 21.54
N VAL A 10 5.69 2.51 21.33
CA VAL A 10 6.75 2.21 22.32
C VAL A 10 8.11 2.41 21.67
N GLY A 11 8.98 3.20 22.28
CA GLY A 11 10.31 3.49 21.74
C GLY A 11 10.28 4.06 20.31
N LYS A 12 9.28 4.89 19.98
CA LYS A 12 8.99 5.42 18.62
C LYS A 12 8.64 4.35 17.58
N LYS A 13 8.30 3.14 17.99
CA LYS A 13 7.83 2.06 17.12
C LYS A 13 6.36 1.78 17.40
N PHE A 14 5.59 1.56 16.34
CA PHE A 14 4.22 1.10 16.46
C PHE A 14 4.18 -0.39 16.76
N ILE A 15 3.47 -0.75 17.82
CA ILE A 15 3.22 -2.11 18.28
C ILE A 15 1.76 -2.40 17.96
N VAL A 16 1.54 -3.25 16.96
CA VAL A 16 0.20 -3.61 16.49
C VAL A 16 -0.49 -4.49 17.53
N LYS A 17 -1.67 -4.09 17.99
CA LYS A 17 -2.46 -4.81 18.99
C LYS A 17 -3.69 -5.46 18.39
N GLU A 18 -4.38 -4.75 17.50
CA GLU A 18 -5.55 -5.25 16.80
C GLU A 18 -5.36 -5.07 15.30
N VAL A 19 -5.85 -6.05 14.55
CA VAL A 19 -5.85 -6.03 13.09
C VAL A 19 -7.19 -6.54 12.59
N ALA A 20 -7.91 -5.72 11.85
CA ALA A 20 -9.07 -6.13 11.08
C ALA A 20 -8.74 -6.02 9.59
N VAL A 21 -8.81 -7.14 8.87
CA VAL A 21 -8.60 -7.19 7.42
C VAL A 21 -9.87 -7.69 6.75
N LEU A 22 -10.49 -6.85 5.94
CA LEU A 22 -11.62 -7.21 5.09
C LEU A 22 -11.15 -7.39 3.65
N ARG A 23 -11.32 -8.61 3.15
CA ARG A 23 -11.10 -8.98 1.75
C ARG A 23 -12.39 -9.29 1.03
N THR A 24 -12.50 -8.75 -0.18
CA THR A 24 -13.58 -9.01 -1.14
C THR A 24 -14.97 -9.05 -0.49
N GLU A 25 -15.39 -7.94 0.13
CA GLU A 25 -16.71 -7.71 0.77
C GLU A 25 -17.26 -8.82 1.71
N SER A 26 -16.51 -9.89 2.02
CA SER A 26 -17.05 -11.11 2.63
C SER A 26 -16.10 -11.83 3.59
N ILE A 27 -14.78 -11.61 3.51
CA ILE A 27 -13.80 -12.27 4.40
C ILE A 27 -13.25 -11.24 5.38
N LEU A 28 -13.75 -11.26 6.62
CA LEU A 28 -13.21 -10.46 7.73
C LEU A 28 -12.28 -11.33 8.59
N SER A 29 -10.99 -11.05 8.54
CA SER A 29 -10.01 -11.57 9.51
C SER A 29 -9.82 -10.55 10.63
N HIS A 30 -10.08 -10.92 11.87
CA HIS A 30 -9.92 -10.05 13.03
C HIS A 30 -8.99 -10.70 14.06
N TYR A 31 -7.91 -10.01 14.41
CA TYR A 31 -6.88 -10.52 15.30
C TYR A 31 -6.60 -9.54 16.42
N ILE A 32 -6.51 -10.05 17.64
CA ILE A 32 -6.06 -9.29 18.82
C ILE A 32 -4.83 -9.99 19.40
N PHE A 33 -3.70 -9.31 19.34
CA PHE A 33 -2.39 -9.85 19.70
C PHE A 33 -2.03 -9.54 21.15
N THR A 34 -1.38 -10.48 21.84
CA THR A 34 -0.74 -10.22 23.13
C THR A 34 0.39 -9.21 22.96
N CYS A 35 0.75 -8.49 24.01
CA CYS A 35 1.88 -7.56 23.93
C CYS A 35 3.23 -8.30 23.88
N PRO A 36 4.23 -7.79 23.14
CA PRO A 36 5.53 -8.45 22.99
C PRO A 36 6.38 -8.41 24.26
N MET A 37 5.98 -7.61 25.25
CA MET A 37 6.72 -7.44 26.50
C MET A 37 5.80 -7.07 27.68
N PRO A 38 6.23 -7.37 28.92
CA PRO A 38 5.46 -7.03 30.12
C PRO A 38 5.32 -5.52 30.33
N TRP A 39 4.20 -5.09 30.92
CA TRP A 39 3.94 -3.69 31.28
C TRP A 39 5.07 -3.05 32.11
N SER A 40 5.70 -3.81 33.00
CA SER A 40 6.78 -3.33 33.86
C SER A 40 7.97 -2.79 33.07
N PHE A 41 8.18 -3.24 31.83
CA PHE A 41 9.30 -2.86 30.96
C PHE A 41 9.08 -1.50 30.28
N LEU A 42 7.86 -0.98 30.30
CA LEU A 42 7.53 0.33 29.73
C LEU A 42 8.03 1.47 30.63
N THR A 43 8.52 2.53 30.00
CA THR A 43 8.83 3.79 30.68
C THR A 43 7.57 4.45 31.23
N LYS A 44 7.71 5.39 32.18
CA LYS A 44 6.57 6.10 32.77
C LYS A 44 5.71 6.82 31.72
N SER A 45 6.35 7.43 30.71
CA SER A 45 5.66 8.09 29.61
C SER A 45 4.93 7.12 28.69
N GLU A 46 5.51 5.95 28.41
CA GLU A 46 4.84 4.93 27.59
C GLU A 46 3.65 4.32 28.31
N LYS A 47 3.77 4.06 29.62
CA LYS A 47 2.66 3.64 30.47
C LYS A 47 1.52 4.66 30.45
N TYR A 48 1.84 5.95 30.60
CA TYR A 48 0.83 7.01 30.54
C TYR A 48 0.10 7.02 29.20
N CYS A 49 0.83 6.96 28.09
CA CYS A 49 0.23 6.92 26.76
C CYS A 49 -0.64 5.68 26.55
N ALA A 50 -0.13 4.49 26.92
CA ALA A 50 -0.87 3.24 26.79
C ALA A 50 -2.13 3.22 27.67
N SER A 51 -2.05 3.69 28.92
CA SER A 51 -3.22 3.83 29.80
C SER A 51 -4.26 4.80 29.24
N TRP A 52 -3.82 5.94 28.70
CA TRP A 52 -4.72 6.90 28.07
C TRP A 52 -5.43 6.30 26.85
N LEU A 53 -4.70 5.63 25.96
CA LEU A 53 -5.28 4.96 24.79
C LEU A 53 -6.27 3.85 25.19
N SER A 54 -5.93 3.07 26.21
CA SER A 54 -6.79 1.99 26.73
C SER A 54 -8.09 2.55 27.30
N ALA A 55 -8.03 3.68 28.02
CA ALA A 55 -9.20 4.28 28.67
C ALA A 55 -10.10 5.09 27.74
N TYR A 56 -9.55 5.72 26.69
CA TYR A 56 -10.28 6.75 25.93
C TYR A 56 -10.46 6.48 24.44
N HIS A 57 -9.71 5.55 23.86
CA HIS A 57 -9.69 5.42 22.40
C HIS A 57 -10.30 4.10 21.91
N HIS A 58 -10.01 2.97 22.55
CA HIS A 58 -10.37 1.65 22.00
C HIS A 58 -10.82 0.58 23.00
N GLY A 59 -10.71 0.83 24.32
CA GLY A 59 -11.04 -0.17 25.34
C GLY A 59 -10.10 -1.38 25.39
N LEU A 60 -9.05 -1.39 24.57
CA LEU A 60 -8.08 -2.48 24.45
C LEU A 60 -6.90 -2.24 25.40
N GLN A 61 -6.78 -3.08 26.43
CA GLN A 61 -5.72 -3.00 27.44
C GLN A 61 -4.39 -3.52 26.89
N TRP A 62 -3.31 -3.17 27.58
CA TRP A 62 -1.97 -3.66 27.23
C TRP A 62 -1.87 -5.19 27.32
N GLU A 63 -2.47 -5.78 28.34
CA GLU A 63 -2.42 -7.22 28.60
C GLU A 63 -3.38 -8.04 27.73
N ASP A 64 -4.29 -7.38 27.00
CA ASP A 64 -5.34 -8.07 26.22
C ASP A 64 -4.78 -8.88 25.06
N GLY A 65 -5.63 -9.67 24.40
CA GLY A 65 -5.30 -10.43 23.21
C GLY A 65 -5.08 -11.91 23.48
N THR A 66 -5.43 -12.71 22.48
CA THR A 66 -5.43 -14.18 22.55
C THR A 66 -4.35 -14.79 21.66
N ILE A 67 -3.75 -13.99 20.76
CA ILE A 67 -2.80 -14.44 19.77
C ILE A 67 -1.40 -13.95 20.14
N PRO A 68 -0.39 -14.83 20.26
CA PRO A 68 0.98 -14.41 20.55
C PRO A 68 1.50 -13.35 19.57
N TYR A 69 2.14 -12.28 20.06
CA TYR A 69 2.73 -11.24 19.20
C TYR A 69 3.72 -11.79 18.15
N SER A 70 4.37 -12.92 18.44
CA SER A 70 5.25 -13.62 17.50
C SER A 70 4.56 -14.04 16.20
N MET A 71 3.23 -14.20 16.22
CA MET A 71 2.42 -14.60 15.07
C MET A 71 1.96 -13.43 14.19
N VAL A 72 2.11 -12.17 14.65
CA VAL A 72 1.65 -10.95 13.95
C VAL A 72 2.06 -10.95 12.48
N LYS A 73 3.36 -11.11 12.23
CA LYS A 73 3.89 -11.08 10.86
C LYS A 73 3.24 -12.15 9.98
N ARG A 74 3.15 -13.38 10.48
CA ARG A 74 2.57 -14.51 9.73
C ARG A 74 1.10 -14.27 9.42
N LEU A 75 0.30 -13.91 10.42
CA LEU A 75 -1.15 -13.78 10.28
C LEU A 75 -1.55 -12.56 9.47
N ILE A 76 -0.87 -11.41 9.65
CA ILE A 76 -1.09 -10.24 8.78
C ILE A 76 -0.73 -10.60 7.35
N THR A 77 0.42 -11.24 7.11
CA THR A 77 0.80 -11.66 5.75
C THR A 77 -0.22 -12.62 5.14
N MET A 78 -0.70 -13.62 5.87
CA MET A 78 -1.75 -14.53 5.38
C MET A 78 -3.07 -13.78 5.13
N ALA A 79 -3.47 -12.89 6.03
CA ALA A 79 -4.70 -12.12 5.92
C ALA A 79 -4.64 -11.02 4.86
N VAL A 80 -3.46 -10.56 4.45
CA VAL A 80 -3.22 -9.58 3.37
C VAL A 80 -2.91 -10.22 2.02
N ILE A 81 -2.24 -11.38 1.96
CA ILE A 81 -1.89 -12.12 0.73
C ILE A 81 -2.89 -13.23 0.36
N GLY A 82 -3.29 -14.08 1.32
CA GLY A 82 -4.39 -15.05 1.21
C GLY A 82 -3.90 -16.44 1.61
N THR A 83 -4.79 -17.41 1.84
CA THR A 83 -4.42 -18.84 1.78
C THR A 83 -4.43 -19.39 0.37
N GLU A 84 -4.75 -18.56 -0.61
CA GLU A 84 -4.31 -18.72 -1.98
C GLU A 84 -3.43 -17.50 -2.25
N GLU A 85 -2.39 -17.68 -3.04
CA GLU A 85 -1.81 -16.58 -3.80
C GLU A 85 -2.98 -15.70 -4.25
N CYS A 86 -2.90 -14.37 -4.07
CA CYS A 86 -3.61 -13.55 -5.04
C CYS A 86 -3.15 -14.13 -6.36
N ASP A 87 -4.03 -14.84 -7.07
CA ASP A 87 -3.65 -15.40 -8.34
C ASP A 87 -3.32 -14.17 -9.16
N ASP A 88 -2.02 -13.86 -9.23
CA ASP A 88 -1.54 -12.67 -9.90
C ASP A 88 -2.05 -12.76 -11.35
N ASN A 89 -2.31 -13.98 -11.87
CA ASN A 89 -2.99 -14.22 -13.12
C ASN A 89 -4.43 -13.74 -13.12
N LYS A 90 -5.22 -13.86 -12.05
CA LYS A 90 -6.60 -13.33 -12.03
C LYS A 90 -6.62 -11.82 -12.16
N THR A 91 -5.84 -11.09 -11.35
CA THR A 91 -5.76 -9.62 -11.48
C THR A 91 -5.18 -9.23 -12.84
N LEU A 92 -4.13 -9.91 -13.30
CA LEU A 92 -3.56 -9.71 -14.63
C LEU A 92 -4.58 -9.93 -15.75
N VAL A 93 -5.38 -10.99 -15.68
CA VAL A 93 -6.45 -11.30 -16.66
C VAL A 93 -7.50 -10.19 -16.68
N TYR A 94 -7.97 -9.72 -15.52
CA TYR A 94 -8.92 -8.60 -15.47
C TYR A 94 -8.33 -7.34 -16.10
N VAL A 95 -7.09 -6.97 -15.75
CA VAL A 95 -6.42 -5.78 -16.30
C VAL A 95 -6.21 -5.90 -17.81
N LYS A 96 -5.93 -7.11 -18.32
CA LYS A 96 -5.82 -7.37 -19.77
C LYS A 96 -7.14 -7.15 -20.51
N THR A 97 -8.28 -7.41 -19.87
CA THR A 97 -9.60 -7.19 -20.49
C THR A 97 -10.08 -5.75 -20.47
N VAL A 98 -9.45 -4.87 -19.67
CA VAL A 98 -9.81 -3.45 -19.60
C VAL A 98 -9.17 -2.68 -20.75
N ASP A 99 -9.96 -1.82 -21.40
CA ASP A 99 -9.51 -0.99 -22.53
C ASP A 99 -8.61 0.17 -22.08
N PHE A 100 -9.01 0.86 -21.00
CA PHE A 100 -8.36 2.09 -20.54
C PHE A 100 -8.18 2.10 -19.02
N VAL A 101 -6.98 2.49 -18.58
CA VAL A 101 -6.62 2.59 -17.17
C VAL A 101 -5.93 3.92 -16.85
N CYS A 102 -6.10 4.40 -15.62
CA CYS A 102 -5.26 5.43 -15.02
C CYS A 102 -4.35 4.76 -13.99
N THR A 103 -3.11 5.21 -13.88
CA THR A 103 -2.18 4.70 -12.87
C THR A 103 -1.82 5.80 -11.87
N THR A 104 -1.46 5.42 -10.64
CA THR A 104 -0.84 6.31 -9.65
C THR A 104 0.50 5.72 -9.26
N ALA A 105 1.58 6.50 -9.26
CA ALA A 105 2.91 6.09 -8.84
C ALA A 105 3.41 6.99 -7.71
N ASP A 106 3.87 6.37 -6.62
CA ASP A 106 4.41 7.07 -5.46
C ASP A 106 5.77 6.48 -5.05
N VAL A 107 6.69 7.34 -4.64
CA VAL A 107 8.01 6.95 -4.15
C VAL A 107 8.22 7.54 -2.76
N TRP A 108 8.21 6.67 -1.75
CA TRP A 108 8.41 7.08 -0.37
C TRP A 108 9.65 6.45 0.25
N SER A 109 10.17 7.14 1.27
CA SER A 109 11.23 6.64 2.14
C SER A 109 10.69 6.37 3.53
N SER A 110 11.06 5.23 4.12
CA SER A 110 10.84 4.84 5.50
C SER A 110 12.18 4.40 6.10
N SER A 111 12.72 5.15 7.06
CA SER A 111 14.05 4.87 7.65
C SER A 111 15.14 4.73 6.57
N LYS A 112 15.94 3.66 6.59
CA LYS A 112 17.02 3.38 5.61
C LYS A 112 16.50 2.73 4.32
N ARG A 113 15.22 2.90 4.03
CA ARG A 113 14.50 2.04 3.09
C ARG A 113 13.52 2.83 2.25
N SER A 114 13.61 2.66 0.94
CA SER A 114 12.70 3.33 0.01
C SER A 114 11.94 2.33 -0.86
N TYR A 115 10.79 2.76 -1.34
CA TYR A 115 9.87 1.94 -2.10
C TYR A 115 9.18 2.76 -3.19
N LEU A 116 8.82 2.10 -4.28
CA LEU A 116 7.92 2.61 -5.31
C LEU A 116 6.64 1.79 -5.26
N GLY A 117 5.54 2.46 -4.97
CA GLY A 117 4.19 1.90 -5.02
C GLY A 117 3.49 2.34 -6.30
N MET A 118 2.70 1.43 -6.86
CA MET A 118 1.91 1.74 -8.04
C MET A 118 0.55 1.07 -7.97
N THR A 119 -0.49 1.84 -8.28
CA THR A 119 -1.89 1.42 -8.30
C THR A 119 -2.48 1.77 -9.65
N ILE A 120 -3.45 1.00 -10.10
CA ILE A 120 -4.24 1.30 -11.30
C ILE A 120 -5.70 1.47 -10.93
N TYR A 121 -6.41 2.23 -11.75
CA TYR A 121 -7.83 2.50 -11.63
C TYR A 121 -8.47 2.42 -13.01
N TRP A 122 -9.67 1.87 -13.06
CA TRP A 122 -10.48 1.79 -14.27
C TRP A 122 -11.96 1.91 -13.92
N ILE A 123 -12.79 2.11 -14.94
CA ILE A 123 -14.25 2.03 -14.80
C ILE A 123 -14.67 0.65 -15.30
N ASN A 124 -15.36 -0.11 -14.45
CA ASN A 124 -15.95 -1.38 -14.86
C ASN A 124 -17.13 -1.09 -15.82
N SER A 125 -17.11 -1.67 -17.01
CA SER A 125 -18.12 -1.41 -18.05
C SER A 125 -19.52 -1.86 -17.67
N ASP A 126 -19.63 -2.94 -16.90
CA ASP A 126 -20.90 -3.56 -16.55
C ASP A 126 -21.56 -2.84 -15.36
N THR A 127 -20.76 -2.42 -14.38
CA THR A 127 -21.25 -1.81 -13.15
C THR A 127 -21.16 -0.29 -13.14
N LEU A 128 -20.40 0.29 -14.07
CA LEU A 128 -20.03 1.71 -14.14
C LEU A 128 -19.36 2.25 -12.87
N LYS A 129 -18.85 1.35 -12.01
CA LYS A 129 -18.13 1.73 -10.79
C LYS A 129 -16.64 1.85 -11.08
N ARG A 130 -15.99 2.78 -10.38
CA ARG A 130 -14.54 2.87 -10.35
C ARG A 130 -13.98 1.71 -9.53
N GLU A 131 -13.14 0.92 -10.17
CA GLU A 131 -12.36 -0.14 -9.53
C GLU A 131 -10.88 0.26 -9.50
N GLY A 132 -10.11 -0.44 -8.67
CA GLY A 132 -8.68 -0.22 -8.60
C GLY A 132 -7.94 -1.38 -7.95
N ALA A 133 -6.67 -1.51 -8.32
CA ALA A 133 -5.79 -2.57 -7.83
C ALA A 133 -4.37 -2.04 -7.64
N ALA A 134 -3.73 -2.43 -6.54
CA ALA A 134 -2.29 -2.21 -6.37
C ALA A 134 -1.53 -3.21 -7.26
N ILE A 135 -0.66 -2.71 -8.13
CA ILE A 135 0.11 -3.53 -9.08
C ILE A 135 1.60 -3.55 -8.78
N ALA A 136 2.09 -2.65 -7.92
CA ALA A 136 3.48 -2.68 -7.47
C ALA A 136 3.65 -2.14 -6.05
N CYS A 137 4.53 -2.79 -5.29
CA CYS A 137 5.18 -2.23 -4.12
C CYS A 137 6.64 -2.72 -4.11
N ARG A 138 7.51 -2.00 -4.81
CA ARG A 138 8.87 -2.45 -5.15
C ARG A 138 9.90 -1.76 -4.29
N ARG A 139 10.93 -2.51 -3.93
CA ARG A 139 12.08 -2.00 -3.22
C ARG A 139 12.88 -1.05 -4.11
N PHE A 140 12.97 0.22 -3.72
CA PHE A 140 13.83 1.20 -4.40
C PHE A 140 15.22 1.19 -3.75
N LYS A 141 16.26 0.79 -4.49
CA LYS A 141 17.64 0.68 -3.99
C LYS A 141 18.53 1.80 -4.54
N GLY A 142 19.30 2.43 -3.64
CA GLY A 142 20.21 3.51 -3.98
C GLY A 142 19.49 4.85 -4.17
N ALA A 143 20.16 5.80 -4.83
CA ALA A 143 19.61 7.14 -5.06
C ALA A 143 18.34 7.11 -5.93
N HIS A 144 17.36 7.95 -5.58
CA HIS A 144 16.04 8.06 -6.22
C HIS A 144 16.08 8.82 -7.54
N THR A 145 16.98 8.46 -8.45
CA THR A 145 17.14 9.19 -9.70
C THR A 145 15.97 8.92 -10.64
N TYR A 146 15.64 9.92 -11.47
CA TYR A 146 14.49 9.88 -12.39
C TYR A 146 14.56 8.72 -13.40
N ASP A 147 15.75 8.33 -13.86
CA ASP A 147 15.99 7.18 -14.73
C ASP A 147 15.57 5.86 -14.07
N LYS A 148 15.90 5.66 -12.80
CA LYS A 148 15.51 4.47 -12.04
C LYS A 148 14.02 4.41 -11.73
N VAL A 149 13.40 5.57 -11.47
CA VAL A 149 11.94 5.67 -11.35
C VAL A 149 11.29 5.16 -12.62
N THR A 150 11.71 5.70 -13.78
CA THR A 150 11.20 5.28 -15.09
C THR A 150 11.45 3.80 -15.35
N GLU A 151 12.64 3.28 -15.05
CA GLU A 151 12.97 1.87 -15.21
C GLU A 151 12.00 0.97 -14.43
N ILE A 152 11.75 1.30 -13.16
CA ILE A 152 10.85 0.51 -12.32
C ILE A 152 9.40 0.59 -12.84
N ILE A 153 8.93 1.78 -13.21
CA ILE A 153 7.57 1.98 -13.75
C ILE A 153 7.39 1.22 -15.07
N ASN A 154 8.33 1.33 -16.00
CA ASN A 154 8.27 0.61 -17.27
C ASN A 154 8.28 -0.89 -17.06
N LYS A 155 9.08 -1.38 -16.10
CA LYS A 155 9.09 -2.79 -15.73
C LYS A 155 7.73 -3.25 -15.19
N VAL A 156 7.07 -2.43 -14.36
CA VAL A 156 5.69 -2.71 -13.88
C VAL A 156 4.72 -2.75 -15.06
N HIS A 157 4.75 -1.75 -15.96
CA HIS A 157 3.87 -1.73 -17.12
C HIS A 157 4.04 -2.98 -18.00
N SER A 158 5.28 -3.39 -18.28
CA SER A 158 5.56 -4.58 -19.07
C SER A 158 5.06 -5.87 -18.41
N GLU A 159 5.23 -6.02 -17.09
CA GLU A 159 4.77 -7.20 -16.36
C GLU A 159 3.23 -7.34 -16.36
N PHE A 160 2.51 -6.22 -16.39
CA PHE A 160 1.04 -6.21 -16.45
C PHE A 160 0.48 -6.07 -17.88
N GLU A 161 1.35 -6.15 -18.90
CA GLU A 161 0.99 -5.95 -20.31
C GLU A 161 0.19 -4.66 -20.56
N LEU A 162 0.51 -3.62 -19.76
CA LEU A 162 -0.07 -2.30 -19.88
C LEU A 162 0.61 -1.57 -21.04
N ASN A 163 0.10 -1.81 -22.24
CA ASN A 163 0.53 -1.09 -23.42
C ASN A 163 0.28 0.42 -23.24
N LEU A 164 1.16 1.25 -23.81
CA LEU A 164 1.04 2.71 -23.73
C LEU A 164 -0.30 3.26 -24.25
N ASN A 165 -1.00 2.51 -25.10
CA ASN A 165 -2.31 2.92 -25.63
C ASN A 165 -3.47 2.64 -24.64
N LYS A 166 -3.26 1.80 -23.62
CA LYS A 166 -4.23 1.54 -22.56
C LYS A 166 -4.11 2.52 -21.39
N ILE A 167 -2.91 3.04 -21.16
CA ILE A 167 -2.65 3.97 -20.05
C ILE A 167 -3.07 5.37 -20.48
N MET A 168 -4.18 5.86 -19.91
CA MET A 168 -4.68 7.19 -20.19
C MET A 168 -3.89 8.27 -19.44
N ASN A 169 -3.49 7.99 -18.21
CA ASN A 169 -2.72 8.92 -17.39
C ASN A 169 -1.95 8.18 -16.28
N THR A 170 -0.85 8.78 -15.83
CA THR A 170 -0.15 8.39 -14.60
C THR A 170 -0.08 9.59 -13.66
N ILE A 171 -0.75 9.47 -12.52
CA ILE A 171 -0.72 10.45 -11.44
C ILE A 171 0.49 10.16 -10.56
N ALA A 172 1.27 11.18 -10.24
CA ALA A 172 2.44 11.03 -9.38
C ALA A 172 2.60 12.26 -8.49
N ASP A 173 3.42 12.12 -7.45
CA ASP A 173 3.79 13.23 -6.59
C ASP A 173 4.66 14.27 -7.32
N ASN A 174 4.85 15.40 -6.65
CA ASN A 174 5.63 16.53 -7.15
C ASN A 174 7.14 16.38 -6.96
N GLY A 175 7.62 15.17 -6.64
CA GLY A 175 9.03 14.90 -6.41
C GLY A 175 9.85 15.28 -7.64
N SER A 176 10.95 16.01 -7.46
CA SER A 176 11.76 16.52 -8.57
C SER A 176 12.20 15.43 -9.55
N ASN A 177 12.46 14.23 -9.05
CA ASN A 177 12.79 13.07 -9.88
C ASN A 177 11.56 12.45 -10.58
N MET A 178 10.38 12.48 -9.97
CA MET A 178 9.13 12.07 -10.63
C MET A 178 8.80 13.03 -11.78
N VAL A 179 8.81 14.34 -11.50
CA VAL A 179 8.59 15.38 -12.52
C VAL A 179 9.57 15.23 -13.68
N LYS A 180 10.86 15.01 -13.40
CA LYS A 180 11.86 14.82 -14.44
C LYS A 180 11.67 13.51 -15.21
N ALA A 181 11.28 12.42 -14.55
CA ALA A 181 10.99 11.14 -15.19
C ALA A 181 9.87 11.28 -16.21
N PHE A 182 8.73 11.85 -15.80
CA PHE A 182 7.59 12.02 -16.70
C PHE A 182 7.82 13.07 -17.79
N LYS A 183 8.63 14.12 -17.55
CA LYS A 183 9.02 15.07 -18.61
C LYS A 183 9.92 14.45 -19.68
N MET A 184 10.86 13.59 -19.28
CA MET A 184 11.85 13.02 -20.20
C MET A 184 11.31 11.80 -20.97
N PHE A 185 10.36 11.07 -20.37
CA PHE A 185 9.92 9.76 -20.89
C PHE A 185 8.40 9.68 -21.14
N GLY A 186 7.65 10.75 -20.86
CA GLY A 186 6.24 10.88 -21.25
C GLY A 186 6.08 11.14 -22.76
N ARG A 187 4.92 10.78 -23.33
CA ARG A 187 4.61 10.98 -24.75
C ARG A 187 4.33 12.46 -25.07
N SER A 188 4.66 12.91 -26.27
CA SER A 188 4.46 14.30 -26.72
C SER A 188 3.01 14.60 -27.17
N GLU A 189 2.63 15.88 -27.11
CA GLU A 189 1.29 16.50 -27.14
C GLU A 189 0.36 16.25 -28.36
N SER A 190 0.71 15.45 -29.37
CA SER A 190 0.00 15.50 -30.66
C SER A 190 -1.22 14.59 -30.82
N ASP A 191 -1.53 13.65 -29.93
CA ASP A 191 -2.71 12.79 -30.03
C ASP A 191 -3.32 12.50 -28.65
N VAL A 192 -4.36 13.27 -28.29
CA VAL A 192 -5.27 13.11 -27.13
C VAL A 192 -4.63 13.24 -25.74
N THR A 193 -5.17 14.19 -24.99
CA THR A 193 -4.75 14.78 -23.71
C THR A 193 -4.62 13.79 -22.53
N LEU A 194 -3.45 13.77 -21.85
CA LEU A 194 -3.23 13.88 -20.37
C LEU A 194 -1.83 13.38 -19.94
N TYR A 195 -0.82 14.25 -19.94
CA TYR A 195 0.41 14.08 -19.14
C TYR A 195 0.71 15.34 -18.33
N HIS A 196 -0.20 15.71 -17.45
CA HIS A 196 0.10 16.47 -16.24
C HIS A 196 -1.13 16.42 -15.35
N GLN A 197 -1.10 15.57 -14.32
CA GLN A 197 -1.72 15.96 -13.07
C GLN A 197 -0.82 15.47 -11.94
N ILE A 198 0.26 16.21 -11.79
CA ILE A 198 0.76 16.55 -10.47
C ILE A 198 -0.44 17.13 -9.71
N ILE A 199 -1.03 16.34 -8.81
CA ILE A 199 -1.99 16.86 -7.84
C ILE A 199 -1.23 16.95 -6.52
N THR A 200 -1.12 18.19 -6.05
CA THR A 200 -0.59 18.62 -4.75
C THR A 200 -1.22 17.91 -3.57
#